data_AF-A0A1F9DNY7-F1
#
_entry.id   AF-A0A1F9DNY7-F1
#
_cell.length_a   1.000
_cell.length_b   1.000
_cell.length_c   1.000
_cell.angle_alpha   90.00
_cell.angle_beta   90.00
_cell.angle_gamma   90.00
#
_symmetry.space_group_name_H-M   'P 1'
#
loop_
_entity.id
_entity.type
_entity.pdbx_description
1 polymer ?
#
loop_
_entity_poly.entity_id
_entity_poly.type
_entity_poly.pdbx_seq_one_letter_code
_entity_poly.pdbx_strand_id
1 'polypeptide(L)'
;MHRIADKDWLSVTFSLDAEKMKSEFHQDVLVRDDLLSYVLRVHLHIERWLQELIRHSLAKPEVLLDRGRSPKFSQLVTFCGALGAIPSDLARVIRKVNDLRNEYAHVRRYKPDKSLILDIQKALRELDEPFFMSFVLPTPHELAIALSSLAGYLERKTNDYKKASNKPFQRRRNSPRR
;
A
#
# COMPACT_ATOMS: atom_id res chain seq x y z
N MET A 1 -1.59 47.21 61.39
CA MET A 1 -1.68 45.77 61.08
C MET A 1 -2.56 45.60 59.84
N HIS A 2 -1.96 45.61 58.65
CA HIS A 2 -2.63 45.27 57.40
C HIS A 2 -1.92 44.05 56.83
N ARG A 3 -2.68 42.99 56.57
CA ARG A 3 -2.19 41.76 55.98
C ARG A 3 -3.07 41.46 54.76
N ILE A 4 -2.39 40.97 53.72
CA ILE A 4 -2.90 40.36 52.50
C ILE A 4 -3.10 41.36 51.34
N ALA A 5 -2.00 41.60 50.64
CA ALA A 5 -1.96 41.73 49.19
C ALA A 5 -0.90 40.74 48.68
N ASP A 6 -0.96 40.42 47.40
CA ASP A 6 -0.10 39.49 46.66
C ASP A 6 -0.41 38.00 46.79
N LYS A 7 -1.48 37.60 46.08
CA LYS A 7 -1.48 36.45 45.17
C LYS A 7 -2.72 36.58 44.27
N ASP A 8 -2.52 36.39 42.97
CA ASP A 8 -3.55 36.14 41.92
C ASP A 8 -3.53 37.09 40.72
N TRP A 9 -2.40 37.18 40.01
CA TRP A 9 -2.43 37.63 38.62
C TRP A 9 -1.52 36.86 37.65
N LEU A 10 -0.74 35.88 38.13
CA LEU A 10 0.16 35.07 37.28
C LEU A 10 -0.36 33.65 36.97
N SER A 11 -1.53 33.26 37.47
CA SER A 11 -2.09 31.90 37.28
C SER A 11 -3.23 31.82 36.26
N VAL A 12 -3.77 32.95 35.77
CA VAL A 12 -5.00 32.94 34.96
C VAL A 12 -4.74 33.04 33.44
N THR A 13 -3.54 33.42 33.00
CA THR A 13 -3.25 33.57 31.55
C THR A 13 -2.46 32.41 30.93
N PHE A 14 -2.08 31.38 31.68
CA PHE A 14 -1.33 30.23 31.16
C PHE A 14 -2.06 28.88 31.28
N SER A 15 -3.38 28.89 31.46
CA SER A 15 -4.20 27.64 31.52
C SER A 15 -5.30 27.55 30.47
N LEU A 16 -5.52 28.56 29.64
CA LEU A 16 -6.60 28.51 28.63
C LEU A 16 -6.17 28.02 27.23
N ASP A 17 -4.86 27.88 26.96
CA ASP A 17 -4.37 27.49 25.62
C ASP A 17 -3.70 26.11 25.56
N ALA A 18 -3.33 25.49 26.69
CA ALA A 18 -2.68 24.17 26.68
C ALA A 18 -3.65 23.01 26.37
N GLU A 19 -4.92 23.10 26.79
CA GLU A 19 -5.93 22.07 26.52
C GLU A 19 -6.58 22.21 25.13
N LYS A 20 -6.67 23.43 24.61
CA LYS A 20 -7.21 23.71 23.27
C LYS A 20 -6.21 23.44 22.15
N MET A 21 -4.94 23.24 22.49
CA MET A 21 -3.83 23.02 21.56
C MET A 21 -3.17 21.64 21.74
N LYS A 22 -3.95 20.59 22.01
CA LYS A 22 -3.64 19.28 21.40
C LYS A 22 -3.77 19.44 19.89
N SER A 23 -2.73 20.01 19.28
CA SER A 23 -2.78 20.51 17.91
C SER A 23 -3.24 19.40 16.96
N GLU A 24 -3.95 19.76 15.90
CA GLU A 24 -4.35 18.80 14.86
C GLU A 24 -3.15 17.98 14.38
N PHE A 25 -1.96 18.60 14.33
CA PHE A 25 -0.68 17.93 14.08
C PHE A 25 -0.39 16.81 15.08
N HIS A 26 -0.54 17.05 16.39
CA HIS A 26 -0.28 16.03 17.41
C HIS A 26 -1.28 14.87 17.33
N GLN A 27 -2.55 15.15 17.02
CA GLN A 27 -3.59 14.14 16.80
C GLN A 27 -3.36 13.34 15.50
N ASP A 28 -2.98 14.00 14.41
CA ASP A 28 -2.82 13.40 13.09
C ASP A 28 -1.49 12.63 12.93
N VAL A 29 -0.42 13.04 13.63
CA VAL A 29 0.92 12.44 13.50
C VAL A 29 1.26 11.46 14.62
N LEU A 30 0.84 11.73 15.87
CA LEU A 30 1.30 10.97 17.04
C LEU A 30 0.23 10.05 17.64
N VAL A 31 -1.05 10.30 17.35
CA VAL A 31 -2.17 9.51 17.89
C VAL A 31 -2.85 8.64 16.81
N ARG A 32 -2.87 9.09 15.55
CA ARG A 32 -3.45 8.35 14.42
C ARG A 32 -2.43 7.43 13.75
N ASP A 33 -2.17 6.30 14.40
CA ASP A 33 -1.38 5.23 13.78
C ASP A 33 -2.07 3.88 13.96
N ASP A 34 -2.90 3.47 12.98
CA ASP A 34 -3.21 2.06 12.79
C ASP A 34 -3.37 1.68 11.30
N LEU A 35 -4.22 2.38 10.55
CA LEU A 35 -4.64 1.91 9.23
C LEU A 35 -4.05 2.72 8.08
N LEU A 36 -3.92 4.04 8.20
CA LEU A 36 -3.31 4.87 7.16
C LEU A 36 -1.85 4.47 6.91
N SER A 37 -1.04 4.46 7.96
CA SER A 37 0.36 4.05 7.87
C SER A 37 0.52 2.60 7.44
N TYR A 38 -0.47 1.75 7.74
CA TYR A 38 -0.51 0.38 7.26
C TYR A 38 -0.79 0.30 5.75
N VAL A 39 -1.81 1.03 5.25
CA VAL A 39 -2.13 1.17 3.82
C VAL A 39 -0.93 1.72 3.05
N LEU A 40 -0.25 2.75 3.59
CA LEU A 40 0.95 3.33 2.97
C LEU A 40 2.09 2.31 2.90
N ARG A 41 2.35 1.57 3.97
CA ARG A 41 3.37 0.50 3.98
C ARG A 41 3.06 -0.57 2.94
N VAL A 42 1.82 -1.08 2.90
CA VAL A 42 1.41 -2.07 1.90
C VAL A 42 1.53 -1.52 0.49
N HIS A 43 1.13 -0.28 0.24
CA HIS A 43 1.26 0.36 -1.07
C HIS A 43 2.73 0.41 -1.54
N LEU A 44 3.66 0.80 -0.67
CA LEU A 44 5.10 0.82 -0.99
C LEU A 44 5.64 -0.59 -1.30
N HIS A 45 5.17 -1.61 -0.58
CA HIS A 45 5.53 -3.00 -0.89
C HIS A 45 4.99 -3.45 -2.25
N ILE A 46 3.72 -3.15 -2.55
CA ILE A 46 3.11 -3.44 -3.87
C ILE A 46 3.91 -2.75 -4.98
N GLU A 47 4.25 -1.48 -4.81
CA GLU A 47 5.05 -0.73 -5.78
C GLU A 47 6.39 -1.40 -6.04
N ARG A 48 7.10 -1.80 -4.96
CA ARG A 48 8.36 -2.53 -5.07
C ARG A 48 8.18 -3.84 -5.85
N TRP A 49 7.16 -4.64 -5.57
CA TRP A 49 6.93 -5.90 -6.28
C TRP A 49 6.57 -5.69 -7.75
N LEU A 50 5.78 -4.66 -8.09
CA LEU A 50 5.50 -4.31 -9.49
C LEU A 50 6.80 -3.95 -10.23
N GLN A 51 7.69 -3.16 -9.61
CA GLN A 51 8.99 -2.87 -10.20
C GLN A 51 9.83 -4.14 -10.40
N GLU A 52 9.84 -5.06 -9.43
CA GLU A 52 10.54 -6.34 -9.56
C GLU A 52 9.97 -7.22 -10.68
N LEU A 53 8.65 -7.31 -10.80
CA LEU A 53 8.00 -8.04 -11.90
C LEU A 53 8.43 -7.48 -13.25
N ILE A 54 8.47 -6.15 -13.40
CA ILE A 54 9.00 -5.48 -14.60
C ILE A 54 10.48 -5.81 -14.81
N ARG A 55 11.31 -5.79 -13.75
CA ARG A 55 12.74 -6.16 -13.82
C ARG A 55 12.95 -7.55 -14.38
N HIS A 56 12.11 -8.50 -14.00
CA HIS A 56 12.22 -9.89 -14.46
C HIS A 56 11.54 -10.15 -15.81
N SER A 57 10.67 -9.24 -16.28
CA SER A 57 9.92 -9.42 -17.52
C SER A 57 10.57 -8.74 -18.74
N LEU A 58 11.42 -7.73 -18.51
CA LEU A 58 12.09 -6.99 -19.58
C LEU A 58 13.55 -7.42 -19.75
N ALA A 59 14.06 -7.35 -20.98
CA ALA A 59 15.47 -7.60 -21.27
C ALA A 59 16.41 -6.48 -20.77
N LYS A 60 15.90 -5.24 -20.69
CA LYS A 60 16.63 -4.03 -20.28
C LYS A 60 15.75 -3.16 -19.37
N PRO A 61 15.40 -3.64 -18.17
CA PRO A 61 14.43 -2.97 -17.29
C PRO A 61 14.90 -1.61 -16.77
N GLU A 62 16.21 -1.38 -16.69
CA GLU A 62 16.83 -0.13 -16.24
C GLU A 62 16.43 1.07 -17.10
N VAL A 63 16.18 0.88 -18.39
CA VAL A 63 15.72 1.96 -19.29
C VAL A 63 14.37 2.52 -18.83
N LEU A 64 13.52 1.67 -18.28
CA LEU A 64 12.19 2.05 -17.79
C LEU A 64 12.23 2.45 -16.31
N LEU A 65 13.08 1.82 -15.50
CA LEU A 65 13.08 1.95 -14.03
C LEU A 65 14.18 2.86 -13.48
N ASP A 66 14.85 3.64 -14.33
CA ASP A 66 15.95 4.51 -13.92
C ASP A 66 15.54 5.53 -12.84
N ARG A 67 16.47 5.83 -11.95
CA ARG A 67 16.27 6.73 -10.80
C ARG A 67 16.14 8.17 -11.31
N GLY A 68 14.89 8.64 -11.42
CA GLY A 68 14.53 9.97 -11.89
C GLY A 68 13.44 9.96 -12.96
N ARG A 69 13.16 8.80 -13.58
CA ARG A 69 12.08 8.60 -14.56
C ARG A 69 11.20 7.40 -14.23
N SER A 70 11.27 6.90 -12.99
CA SER A 70 10.51 5.73 -12.58
C SER A 70 9.01 5.97 -12.82
N PRO A 71 8.29 5.01 -13.43
CA PRO A 71 6.88 5.18 -13.73
C PRO A 71 6.07 5.36 -12.45
N LYS A 72 5.01 6.15 -12.53
CA LYS A 72 4.02 6.26 -11.45
C LYS A 72 3.39 4.89 -11.17
N PHE A 73 2.88 4.70 -9.96
CA PHE A 73 2.21 3.46 -9.54
C PHE A 73 1.18 2.93 -10.57
N SER A 74 0.30 3.79 -11.09
CA SER A 74 -0.70 3.41 -12.09
C SER A 74 -0.09 2.94 -13.42
N GLN A 75 1.08 3.48 -13.80
CA GLN A 75 1.84 3.07 -14.97
C GLN A 75 2.50 1.71 -14.71
N LEU A 76 3.06 1.48 -13.51
CA LEU A 76 3.61 0.18 -13.12
C LEU A 76 2.57 -0.95 -13.22
N VAL A 77 1.34 -0.72 -12.74
CA VAL A 77 0.24 -1.68 -12.87
C VAL A 77 -0.08 -1.95 -14.35
N THR A 78 -0.14 -0.90 -15.16
CA THR A 78 -0.41 -1.01 -16.60
C THR A 78 0.68 -1.82 -17.30
N PHE A 79 1.95 -1.57 -17.00
CA PHE A 79 3.06 -2.32 -17.56
C PHE A 79 3.04 -3.78 -17.14
N CYS A 80 2.82 -4.08 -15.86
CA CYS A 80 2.71 -5.46 -15.39
C CYS A 80 1.57 -6.21 -16.09
N GLY A 81 0.42 -5.57 -16.30
CA GLY A 81 -0.70 -6.14 -17.06
C GLY A 81 -0.35 -6.37 -18.54
N ALA A 82 0.26 -5.38 -19.19
CA ALA A 82 0.66 -5.47 -20.60
C ALA A 82 1.72 -6.55 -20.86
N LEU A 83 2.60 -6.79 -19.89
CA LEU A 83 3.62 -7.85 -19.93
C LEU A 83 3.06 -9.23 -19.57
N GLY A 84 1.78 -9.34 -19.20
CA GLY A 84 1.17 -10.57 -18.71
C GLY A 84 1.71 -11.03 -17.35
N ALA A 85 2.42 -10.15 -16.62
CA ALA A 85 3.01 -10.46 -15.33
C ALA A 85 1.96 -10.54 -14.20
N ILE A 86 0.82 -9.86 -14.39
CA ILE A 86 -0.35 -9.97 -13.53
C ILE A 86 -1.63 -10.12 -14.37
N PRO A 87 -2.61 -10.91 -13.92
CA PRO A 87 -3.89 -11.01 -14.59
C PRO A 87 -4.74 -9.74 -14.37
N SER A 88 -5.78 -9.59 -15.20
CA SER A 88 -6.56 -8.33 -15.29
C SER A 88 -7.39 -8.03 -14.04
N ASP A 89 -7.91 -9.07 -13.40
CA ASP A 89 -8.60 -9.07 -12.11
C ASP A 89 -7.69 -8.57 -10.98
N LEU A 90 -6.44 -9.04 -10.92
CA LEU A 90 -5.43 -8.58 -9.96
C LEU A 90 -5.03 -7.13 -10.20
N ALA A 91 -4.84 -6.74 -11.47
CA ALA A 91 -4.58 -5.35 -11.81
C ALA A 91 -5.71 -4.42 -11.34
N ARG A 92 -6.97 -4.88 -11.42
CA ARG A 92 -8.14 -4.14 -10.91
C ARG A 92 -8.09 -3.99 -9.39
N VAL A 93 -7.76 -5.04 -8.64
CA VAL A 93 -7.58 -4.97 -7.17
C VAL A 93 -6.50 -3.97 -6.78
N ILE A 94 -5.33 -4.04 -7.43
CA ILE A 94 -4.19 -3.17 -7.11
C ILE A 94 -4.52 -1.69 -7.37
N ARG A 95 -5.31 -1.39 -8.41
CA ARG A 95 -5.80 -0.01 -8.64
C ARG A 95 -6.70 0.47 -7.51
N LYS A 96 -7.62 -0.37 -7.00
CA LYS A 96 -8.45 -0.01 -5.85
C LYS A 96 -7.63 0.31 -4.60
N VAL A 97 -6.50 -0.37 -4.39
CA VAL A 97 -5.57 -0.05 -3.29
C VAL A 97 -4.90 1.32 -3.49
N ASN A 98 -4.55 1.66 -4.73
CA ASN A 98 -4.04 3.00 -5.05
C ASN A 98 -5.09 4.09 -4.84
N ASP A 99 -6.35 3.82 -5.19
CA ASP A 99 -7.47 4.75 -4.96
C ASP A 99 -7.68 4.95 -3.45
N LEU A 100 -7.70 3.86 -2.67
CA LEU A 100 -7.75 3.92 -1.21
C LEU A 100 -6.62 4.79 -0.63
N ARG A 101 -5.38 4.60 -1.09
CA ARG A 101 -4.24 5.42 -0.68
C ARG A 101 -4.44 6.90 -1.02
N ASN A 102 -4.98 7.21 -2.19
CA ASN A 102 -5.21 8.59 -2.61
C ASN A 102 -6.31 9.27 -1.80
N GLU A 103 -7.41 8.58 -1.51
CA GLU A 103 -8.47 9.07 -0.63
C GLU A 103 -7.92 9.45 0.76
N TYR A 104 -7.08 8.58 1.33
CA TYR A 104 -6.39 8.87 2.57
C TYR A 104 -5.42 10.05 2.50
N ALA A 105 -4.72 10.22 1.38
CA ALA A 105 -3.76 11.31 1.20
C ALA A 105 -4.44 12.69 1.02
N HIS A 106 -5.65 12.72 0.47
CA HIS A 106 -6.38 13.95 0.18
C HIS A 106 -7.29 14.42 1.32
N VAL A 107 -7.76 13.51 2.20
CA VAL A 107 -8.71 13.86 3.26
C VAL A 107 -8.08 13.67 4.64
N ARG A 108 -7.69 14.79 5.29
CA ARG A 108 -7.04 14.82 6.62
C ARG A 108 -7.80 14.07 7.74
N ARG A 109 -9.09 13.78 7.55
CA ARG A 109 -9.92 13.01 8.49
C ARG A 109 -10.67 11.83 7.86
N TYR A 110 -10.09 11.19 6.83
CA TYR A 110 -10.74 10.06 6.17
C TYR A 110 -10.98 8.90 7.14
N LYS A 111 -12.21 8.40 7.16
CA LYS A 111 -12.53 7.04 7.60
C LYS A 111 -12.86 6.26 6.34
N PRO A 112 -12.23 5.09 6.11
CA PRO A 112 -12.51 4.32 4.90
C PRO A 112 -13.99 3.99 4.86
N ASP A 113 -14.64 4.36 3.77
CA ASP A 113 -16.02 3.97 3.57
C ASP A 113 -16.08 2.44 3.50
N LYS A 114 -17.09 1.86 4.17
CA LYS A 114 -17.33 0.42 4.15
C LYS A 114 -17.53 -0.08 2.72
N SER A 115 -18.08 0.75 1.83
CA SER A 115 -18.24 0.42 0.41
C SER A 115 -16.90 0.11 -0.27
N LEU A 116 -15.87 0.92 -0.02
CA LEU A 116 -14.53 0.74 -0.58
C LEU A 116 -13.83 -0.51 -0.04
N ILE A 117 -14.00 -0.80 1.24
CA ILE A 117 -13.48 -2.03 1.86
C ILE A 117 -14.16 -3.26 1.24
N LEU A 118 -15.50 -3.24 1.12
CA LEU A 118 -16.26 -4.29 0.48
C LEU A 118 -15.85 -4.49 -0.98
N ASP A 119 -15.55 -3.42 -1.69
CA ASP A 119 -15.08 -3.45 -3.07
C ASP A 119 -13.71 -4.12 -3.21
N ILE A 120 -12.77 -3.82 -2.32
CA ILE A 120 -11.45 -4.47 -2.30
C ILE A 120 -11.61 -5.94 -1.92
N GLN A 121 -12.40 -6.25 -0.89
CA GLN A 121 -12.68 -7.63 -0.47
C GLN A 121 -13.36 -8.41 -1.60
N LYS A 122 -14.37 -7.85 -2.27
CA LYS A 122 -15.06 -8.48 -3.39
C LYS A 122 -14.11 -8.71 -4.56
N ALA A 123 -13.35 -7.70 -4.95
CA ALA A 123 -12.41 -7.82 -6.05
C ALA A 123 -11.31 -8.85 -5.76
N LEU A 124 -10.89 -8.95 -4.49
CA LEU A 124 -10.06 -10.03 -4.01
C LEU A 124 -10.81 -11.37 -4.17
N ARG A 125 -12.03 -11.54 -3.65
CA ARG A 125 -12.77 -12.84 -3.70
C ARG A 125 -12.97 -13.36 -5.13
N GLU A 126 -13.04 -12.44 -6.07
CA GLU A 126 -13.21 -12.71 -7.51
C GLU A 126 -11.89 -13.02 -8.23
N LEU A 127 -10.73 -13.04 -7.56
CA LEU A 127 -9.49 -13.45 -8.22
C LEU A 127 -9.56 -14.92 -8.61
N ASP A 128 -9.14 -15.22 -9.84
CA ASP A 128 -9.16 -16.58 -10.39
C ASP A 128 -8.19 -17.52 -9.64
N GLU A 129 -7.15 -16.96 -9.01
CA GLU A 129 -6.21 -17.72 -8.18
C GLU A 129 -6.63 -17.71 -6.70
N PRO A 130 -6.72 -18.87 -6.04
CA PRO A 130 -7.22 -18.95 -4.66
C PRO A 130 -6.24 -18.33 -3.65
N PHE A 131 -6.78 -17.53 -2.73
CA PHE A 131 -6.07 -17.04 -1.55
C PHE A 131 -7.02 -16.99 -0.35
N PHE A 132 -6.46 -17.04 0.86
CA PHE A 132 -7.24 -17.03 2.09
C PHE A 132 -7.85 -15.64 2.36
N MET A 133 -9.17 -15.60 2.59
CA MET A 133 -9.86 -14.44 3.17
C MET A 133 -10.84 -14.80 4.28
N SER A 134 -10.94 -13.89 5.24
CA SER A 134 -11.91 -13.91 6.33
C SER A 134 -13.32 -13.55 5.83
N PHE A 135 -14.34 -14.15 6.43
CA PHE A 135 -15.77 -13.96 6.11
C PHE A 135 -16.49 -12.95 7.02
N VAL A 136 -15.76 -12.17 7.82
CA VAL A 136 -16.33 -11.24 8.80
C VAL A 136 -16.71 -9.89 8.12
N LEU A 137 -17.44 -9.01 8.82
CA LEU A 137 -17.95 -7.71 8.33
C LEU A 137 -16.84 -6.66 8.18
N PRO A 138 -16.86 -5.81 7.12
CA PRO A 138 -15.78 -4.88 6.78
C PRO A 138 -15.35 -4.01 7.97
N THR A 139 -14.22 -4.36 8.57
CA THR A 139 -13.56 -3.61 9.65
C THR A 139 -12.17 -3.13 9.22
N PRO A 140 -11.57 -2.12 9.89
CA PRO A 140 -10.16 -1.78 9.76
C PRO A 140 -9.22 -2.98 9.80
N HIS A 141 -9.47 -3.91 10.72
CA HIS A 141 -8.69 -5.15 10.85
C HIS A 141 -8.79 -6.02 9.60
N GLU A 142 -9.98 -6.16 9.02
CA GLU A 142 -10.15 -6.94 7.80
C GLU A 142 -9.52 -6.29 6.58
N LEU A 143 -9.54 -4.96 6.49
CA LEU A 143 -8.80 -4.26 5.45
C LEU A 143 -7.31 -4.57 5.58
N ALA A 144 -6.78 -4.59 6.81
CA ALA A 144 -5.39 -5.00 7.05
C ALA A 144 -5.12 -6.47 6.66
N ILE A 145 -6.05 -7.39 6.92
CA ILE A 145 -5.93 -8.79 6.47
C ILE A 145 -5.93 -8.87 4.94
N ALA A 146 -6.89 -8.21 4.28
CA ALA A 146 -7.03 -8.21 2.83
C ALA A 146 -5.77 -7.67 2.13
N LEU A 147 -5.24 -6.56 2.64
CA LEU A 147 -4.01 -5.95 2.17
C LEU A 147 -2.78 -6.83 2.44
N SER A 148 -2.70 -7.48 3.61
CA SER A 148 -1.64 -8.48 3.92
C SER A 148 -1.68 -9.65 2.93
N SER A 149 -2.87 -10.18 2.64
CA SER A 149 -3.05 -11.30 1.71
C SER A 149 -2.62 -10.94 0.30
N LEU A 150 -3.01 -9.75 -0.19
CA LEU A 150 -2.58 -9.23 -1.48
C LEU A 150 -1.05 -9.08 -1.55
N ALA A 151 -0.47 -8.54 -0.48
CA ALA A 151 0.97 -8.32 -0.38
C ALA A 151 1.74 -9.65 -0.43
N GLY A 152 1.35 -10.62 0.39
CA GLY A 152 1.96 -11.95 0.39
C GLY A 152 1.76 -12.71 -0.94
N TYR A 153 0.64 -12.50 -1.64
CA TYR A 153 0.44 -13.04 -2.98
C TYR A 153 1.46 -12.48 -3.98
N LEU A 154 1.60 -11.17 -4.03
CA LEU A 154 2.54 -10.51 -4.95
C LEU A 154 3.99 -10.90 -4.65
N GLU A 155 4.36 -11.01 -3.39
CA GLU A 155 5.67 -11.50 -2.97
C GLU A 155 5.98 -12.90 -3.54
N ARG A 156 5.05 -13.85 -3.38
CA ARG A 156 5.20 -15.21 -3.92
C ARG A 156 5.38 -15.18 -5.43
N LYS A 157 4.53 -14.43 -6.15
CA LYS A 157 4.60 -14.32 -7.61
C LYS A 157 5.94 -13.74 -8.06
N THR A 158 6.42 -12.67 -7.42
CA THR A 158 7.75 -12.11 -7.69
C THR A 158 8.87 -13.13 -7.45
N ASN A 159 8.78 -13.92 -6.38
CA ASN A 159 9.77 -14.97 -6.09
C ASN A 159 9.76 -16.09 -7.13
N ASP A 160 8.60 -16.45 -7.67
CA ASP A 160 8.50 -17.45 -8.73
C ASP A 160 9.10 -16.94 -10.05
N TYR A 161 8.89 -15.66 -10.38
CA TYR A 161 9.57 -15.00 -11.51
C TYR A 161 11.10 -15.01 -11.33
N LYS A 162 11.60 -14.69 -10.13
CA LYS A 162 13.04 -14.75 -9.81
C LYS A 162 13.63 -16.14 -10.04
N LYS A 163 12.93 -17.18 -9.59
CA LYS A 163 13.35 -18.58 -9.78
C LYS A 163 13.32 -18.95 -11.26
N ALA A 164 12.32 -18.52 -12.02
CA ALA A 164 12.21 -18.78 -13.45
C ALA A 164 13.31 -18.08 -14.25
N SER A 165 13.63 -16.81 -13.92
CA SER A 165 14.70 -16.05 -14.58
C SER A 165 16.11 -16.59 -14.27
N ASN A 166 16.30 -17.21 -13.12
CA ASN A 166 17.57 -17.81 -12.71
C ASN A 166 17.77 -19.25 -13.21
N LYS A 167 16.80 -19.85 -13.92
CA LYS A 167 17.07 -21.13 -14.59
C LYS A 167 18.08 -20.87 -15.72
N PRO A 168 19.25 -21.56 -15.74
CA PRO A 168 20.18 -21.43 -16.84
C PRO A 168 19.42 -21.78 -18.12
N PHE A 169 19.54 -20.92 -19.14
CA PHE A 169 19.00 -21.14 -20.47
C PHE A 169 19.57 -22.47 -20.98
N GLN A 170 18.86 -23.57 -20.76
CA GLN A 170 19.23 -24.87 -21.31
C GLN A 170 19.03 -24.73 -22.81
N ARG A 171 20.13 -24.39 -23.50
CA ARG A 171 20.21 -24.42 -24.96
C ARG A 171 19.62 -25.75 -25.39
N ARG A 172 18.46 -25.72 -26.04
CA ARG A 172 17.99 -26.84 -26.85
C ARG A 172 19.10 -27.08 -27.88
N ARG A 173 19.99 -28.03 -27.60
CA ARG A 173 20.83 -28.66 -28.61
C ARG A 173 19.87 -29.39 -29.53
N ASN A 174 19.34 -28.67 -30.52
CA ASN A 174 18.84 -29.31 -31.72
C ASN A 174 20.07 -29.87 -32.43
N SER A 175 20.42 -31.09 -32.11
CA SER A 175 21.26 -31.91 -32.97
C SER A 175 20.52 -32.07 -34.31
N PRO A 176 21.13 -31.77 -35.45
CA PRO A 176 20.56 -32.18 -36.73
C PRO A 176 20.58 -33.71 -36.74
N ARG A 177 19.40 -34.33 -36.79
CA ARG A 177 19.30 -35.71 -37.24
C ARG A 177 19.53 -35.67 -38.76
N ARG A 178 20.60 -36.35 -39.13
CA ARG A 178 21.14 -36.67 -40.46
C ARG A 178 20.18 -36.54 -41.63
#